data_AF-A0AB36F5A6-F1
#
_entry.id   AF-A0AB36F5A6-F1
#
_cell.length_a   1.000
_cell.length_b   1.000
_cell.length_c   1.000
_cell.angle_alpha   90.00
_cell.angle_beta   90.00
_cell.angle_gamma   90.00
#
_symmetry.space_group_name_H-M   'P 1'
#
loop_
_entity.id
_entity.type
_entity.pdbx_description
1 polymer ?
#
loop_
_entity_poly.entity_id
_entity_poly.type
_entity_poly.pdbx_seq_one_letter_code
_entity_poly.pdbx_strand_id
1 'polypeptide(L)'
;MPLRRPLIVPLAAVALAAVVPLGFIWIITSAKLELGGASPDEAVVGSVERIGQRAMEQYCTGVVATPRNTWLVGRMEGDSSEGEEVGQDLGQLIRGEKKPDDEEEHSFAPFSSGFTQEAQATYLSRLDDQGRFVQVAHLDETACLVANADGSSLFLLTGVDRPGKDPLEGLQQTMVLRSDDQGASWQVLPDGFFPEADDLAWSLKPYFHDADQVWAWATLPQSATPSAGYGYEPDTTVDNRAGLYYSPDRGRTRQALVAPENLLVSLDEIRKRAPADAEWGDSAGTFGTITPHVWQYDDDHAALWIGQSFLYGKPGGDYLDTPLFVTTRAELVREGGQWRIGPLKRDTGVLVEHLVGTGQGQVYGVISRESTHAMEVAEWQRESASWQVNGELPSPFWPLQAFTGLRLFLAGDGVLLANTDSRYHVPQWLSLKKNGESSRISADAVFYSRDGGRSWSRLAIAGYLGVLGLDRNQDQVFWADGNWYDSDDRRIYRYGLK
;
A
#
# COMPACT_ATOMS: atom_id res chain seq x y z
N MET A 1 -7.63 -34.18 -66.89
CA MET A 1 -7.86 -33.08 -65.94
C MET A 1 -7.07 -33.35 -64.67
N PRO A 2 -6.00 -32.62 -64.35
CA PRO A 2 -5.35 -32.75 -63.05
C PRO A 2 -6.02 -31.81 -62.02
N LEU A 3 -6.30 -32.34 -60.84
CA LEU A 3 -6.95 -31.65 -59.73
C LEU A 3 -6.11 -30.44 -59.27
N ARG A 4 -6.76 -29.26 -59.23
CA ARG A 4 -6.26 -28.08 -58.52
C ARG A 4 -6.14 -28.40 -57.03
N ARG A 5 -4.92 -28.37 -56.47
CA ARG A 5 -4.73 -28.28 -55.01
C ARG A 5 -5.32 -26.95 -54.53
N PRO A 6 -6.10 -26.92 -53.45
CA PRO A 6 -6.80 -25.72 -53.02
C PRO A 6 -5.80 -24.66 -52.51
N LEU A 7 -5.90 -23.45 -53.05
CA LEU A 7 -5.25 -22.21 -52.63
C LEU A 7 -5.60 -21.76 -51.19
N ILE A 8 -6.28 -22.60 -50.41
CA ILE A 8 -6.81 -22.30 -49.07
C ILE A 8 -5.68 -22.35 -48.03
N VAL A 9 -4.68 -23.22 -48.19
CA VAL A 9 -3.53 -23.36 -47.27
C VAL A 9 -2.60 -22.13 -47.27
N PRO A 10 -2.20 -21.53 -48.43
CA PRO A 10 -1.36 -20.34 -48.41
C PRO A 10 -2.08 -19.09 -47.90
N LEU A 11 -3.40 -18.97 -48.11
CA LEU A 11 -4.16 -17.82 -47.63
C LEU A 11 -4.36 -17.87 -46.11
N ALA A 12 -4.61 -19.05 -45.55
CA ALA A 12 -4.66 -19.25 -44.10
C ALA A 12 -3.30 -19.00 -43.44
N ALA A 13 -2.20 -19.42 -44.07
CA ALA A 13 -0.84 -19.17 -43.56
C ALA A 13 -0.45 -17.69 -43.62
N VAL A 14 -0.80 -16.97 -44.71
CA VAL A 14 -0.57 -15.52 -44.83
C VAL A 14 -1.48 -14.73 -43.88
N ALA A 15 -2.74 -15.14 -43.71
CA ALA A 15 -3.63 -14.56 -42.72
C ALA A 15 -3.10 -14.78 -41.29
N LEU A 16 -2.60 -15.98 -40.96
CA LEU A 16 -1.95 -16.24 -39.66
C LEU A 16 -0.69 -15.37 -39.47
N ALA A 17 0.11 -15.22 -40.53
CA ALA A 17 1.35 -14.44 -40.51
C ALA A 17 1.11 -12.92 -40.34
N ALA A 18 -0.06 -12.40 -40.71
CA ALA A 18 -0.44 -11.01 -40.49
C ALA A 18 -1.18 -10.80 -39.15
N VAL A 19 -2.04 -11.75 -38.75
CA VAL A 19 -2.87 -11.65 -37.53
C VAL A 19 -2.03 -11.75 -36.26
N VAL A 20 -1.01 -12.62 -36.23
CA VAL A 20 -0.17 -12.80 -35.02
C VAL A 20 0.63 -11.53 -34.67
N PRO A 21 1.34 -10.88 -35.61
CA PRO A 21 2.02 -9.61 -35.33
C PRO A 21 1.06 -8.48 -34.94
N LEU A 22 -0.08 -8.37 -35.62
CA LEU A 22 -1.08 -7.33 -35.29
C LEU A 22 -1.69 -7.55 -33.90
N GLY A 23 -1.99 -8.80 -33.53
CA GLY A 23 -2.48 -9.14 -32.20
C GLY A 23 -1.44 -8.85 -31.11
N PHE A 24 -0.17 -9.19 -31.35
CA PHE A 24 0.92 -8.85 -30.43
C PHE A 24 1.08 -7.33 -30.24
N ILE A 25 1.13 -6.58 -31.35
CA ILE A 25 1.22 -5.10 -31.31
C ILE A 25 0.02 -4.52 -30.58
N TRP A 26 -1.19 -5.04 -30.83
CA TRP A 26 -2.40 -4.60 -30.15
C TRP A 26 -2.31 -4.83 -28.64
N ILE A 27 -1.92 -6.02 -28.18
CA ILE A 27 -1.77 -6.33 -26.74
C ILE A 27 -0.78 -5.36 -26.08
N ILE A 28 0.41 -5.17 -26.67
CA ILE A 28 1.42 -4.26 -26.13
C ILE A 28 0.91 -2.82 -26.10
N THR A 29 0.23 -2.38 -27.16
CA THR A 29 -0.29 -1.01 -27.27
C THR A 29 -1.45 -0.78 -26.29
N SER A 30 -2.39 -1.73 -26.18
CA SER A 30 -3.52 -1.62 -25.25
C SER A 30 -3.09 -1.71 -23.79
N ALA A 31 -2.05 -2.49 -23.49
CA ALA A 31 -1.45 -2.51 -22.17
C ALA A 31 -0.80 -1.14 -21.88
N LYS A 32 0.08 -0.67 -22.78
CA LYS A 32 0.88 0.54 -22.53
C LYS A 32 0.08 1.84 -22.51
N LEU A 33 -0.93 1.95 -23.38
CA LEU A 33 -1.85 3.09 -23.43
C LEU A 33 -3.07 2.90 -22.53
N GLU A 34 -3.06 1.84 -21.72
CA GLU A 34 -4.10 1.52 -20.75
C GLU A 34 -5.53 1.47 -21.34
N LEU A 35 -5.65 1.02 -22.59
CA LEU A 35 -6.91 1.00 -23.33
C LEU A 35 -7.81 -0.18 -22.92
N GLY A 36 -9.10 0.13 -22.76
CA GLY A 36 -10.16 -0.85 -22.50
C GLY A 36 -10.45 -1.07 -21.02
N GLY A 37 -11.29 -2.06 -20.73
CA GLY A 37 -11.86 -2.29 -19.40
C GLY A 37 -13.35 -1.94 -19.35
N ALA A 38 -14.00 -2.33 -18.27
CA ALA A 38 -15.39 -2.02 -17.99
C ALA A 38 -15.52 -0.76 -17.13
N SER A 39 -16.65 -0.07 -17.27
CA SER A 39 -17.07 1.07 -16.43
C SER A 39 -18.38 0.72 -15.72
N PRO A 40 -18.38 -0.26 -14.79
CA PRO A 40 -19.60 -0.76 -14.18
C PRO A 40 -20.21 0.30 -13.25
N ASP A 41 -21.51 0.54 -13.39
CA ASP A 41 -22.29 1.50 -12.60
C ASP A 41 -21.57 2.85 -12.41
N GLU A 42 -20.98 3.36 -13.48
CA GLU A 42 -20.24 4.63 -13.46
C GLU A 42 -21.13 5.79 -13.02
N ALA A 43 -20.62 6.56 -12.06
CA ALA A 43 -21.24 7.79 -11.64
C ALA A 43 -20.18 8.80 -11.18
N VAL A 44 -20.51 10.08 -11.31
CA VAL A 44 -19.75 11.16 -10.66
C VAL A 44 -20.15 11.20 -9.20
N VAL A 45 -19.17 11.09 -8.31
CA VAL A 45 -19.34 11.21 -6.86
C VAL A 45 -19.40 12.67 -6.45
N GLY A 46 -18.51 13.46 -7.02
CA GLY A 46 -18.48 14.89 -6.81
C GLY A 46 -17.41 15.58 -7.63
N SER A 47 -17.19 16.87 -7.35
CA SER A 47 -16.17 17.67 -8.01
C SER A 47 -15.37 18.51 -7.01
N VAL A 48 -14.09 18.72 -7.32
CA VAL A 48 -13.23 19.65 -6.58
C VAL A 48 -13.29 21.04 -7.18
N GLU A 49 -13.04 22.06 -6.36
CA GLU A 49 -12.99 23.44 -6.85
C GLU A 49 -11.70 23.71 -7.62
N ARG A 50 -10.58 23.18 -7.12
CA ARG A 50 -9.24 23.32 -7.68
C ARG A 50 -8.63 21.93 -7.91
N ILE A 51 -7.90 21.75 -9.01
CA ILE A 51 -7.32 20.45 -9.37
C ILE A 51 -6.35 19.92 -8.29
N GLY A 52 -5.60 20.81 -7.64
CA GLY A 52 -4.67 20.46 -6.55
C GLY A 52 -5.35 19.84 -5.31
N GLN A 53 -6.67 20.01 -5.12
CA GLN A 53 -7.39 19.35 -4.02
C GLN A 53 -7.47 17.83 -4.18
N ARG A 54 -7.35 17.32 -5.41
CA ARG A 54 -7.26 15.89 -5.70
C ARG A 54 -5.84 15.43 -6.03
N ALA A 55 -4.83 16.24 -5.70
CA ALA A 55 -3.45 15.87 -5.92
C ALA A 55 -3.09 14.62 -5.11
N MET A 56 -2.59 13.61 -5.80
CA MET A 56 -2.15 12.36 -5.20
C MET A 56 -0.65 12.28 -5.29
N GLU A 57 0.01 12.41 -4.15
CA GLU A 57 1.34 11.87 -3.97
C GLU A 57 1.25 10.45 -3.43
N GLN A 58 2.26 9.62 -3.71
CA GLN A 58 2.31 8.24 -3.24
C GLN A 58 2.11 8.20 -1.72
N TYR A 59 1.36 7.21 -1.24
CA TYR A 59 0.99 6.98 0.16
C TYR A 59 -0.11 7.90 0.72
N CYS A 60 -1.15 7.26 1.30
CA CYS A 60 -2.22 7.83 2.14
C CYS A 60 -3.07 9.02 1.64
N THR A 61 -2.94 9.40 0.37
CA THR A 61 -3.85 10.31 -0.33
C THR A 61 -5.05 9.58 -0.95
N GLY A 62 -6.08 10.33 -1.32
CA GLY A 62 -7.26 9.79 -2.00
C GLY A 62 -8.55 9.89 -1.18
N VAL A 63 -9.48 8.95 -1.41
CA VAL A 63 -10.83 9.00 -0.84
C VAL A 63 -10.97 8.07 0.35
N VAL A 64 -11.40 8.64 1.48
CA VAL A 64 -11.79 7.90 2.69
C VAL A 64 -13.31 7.99 2.85
N ALA A 65 -14.00 6.89 2.55
CA ALA A 65 -15.45 6.78 2.74
C ALA A 65 -15.77 6.24 4.14
N THR A 66 -16.63 6.95 4.85
CA THR A 66 -17.22 6.50 6.12
C THR A 66 -18.73 6.35 5.96
N PRO A 67 -19.42 5.64 6.87
CA PRO A 67 -20.89 5.62 6.88
C PRO A 67 -21.54 7.00 7.05
N ARG A 68 -20.77 8.03 7.47
CA ARG A 68 -21.28 9.38 7.76
C ARG A 68 -20.90 10.42 6.70
N ASN A 69 -19.76 10.25 6.01
CA ASN A 69 -19.30 11.19 5.00
C ASN A 69 -18.25 10.57 4.07
N THR A 70 -17.92 11.26 2.98
CA THR A 70 -16.83 10.90 2.07
C THR A 70 -15.80 12.01 2.05
N TRP A 71 -14.57 11.66 2.39
CA TRP A 71 -13.43 12.58 2.46
C TRP A 71 -12.54 12.42 1.24
N LEU A 72 -11.93 13.51 0.80
CA LEU A 72 -10.86 13.54 -0.17
C LEU A 72 -9.64 14.20 0.47
N VAL A 73 -8.54 13.47 0.52
CA VAL A 73 -7.25 13.92 1.02
C VAL A 73 -6.33 14.14 -0.17
N GLY A 74 -5.98 15.39 -0.43
CA GLY A 74 -5.00 15.76 -1.44
C GLY A 74 -3.67 16.12 -0.79
N ARG A 75 -2.55 15.76 -1.42
CA ARG A 75 -1.21 16.19 -1.03
C ARG A 75 -0.50 16.78 -2.25
N MET A 76 0.19 17.90 -2.06
CA MET A 76 1.07 18.50 -3.06
C MET A 76 2.48 18.65 -2.51
N GLU A 77 3.47 18.36 -3.34
CA GLU A 77 4.88 18.70 -3.13
C GLU A 77 5.24 19.91 -4.01
N GLY A 78 5.95 20.89 -3.44
CA GLY A 78 6.32 22.13 -4.11
C GLY A 78 5.60 23.37 -3.57
N ASP A 79 5.81 24.52 -4.23
CA ASP A 79 5.31 25.82 -3.77
C ASP A 79 3.77 25.83 -3.76
N SER A 80 3.18 25.78 -2.56
CA SER A 80 1.74 25.75 -2.30
C SER A 80 1.02 27.08 -2.65
N SER A 81 1.78 28.05 -3.16
CA SER A 81 1.41 29.46 -3.37
C SER A 81 0.34 29.72 -4.44
N GLU A 82 -0.13 28.69 -5.16
CA GLU A 82 -1.12 28.85 -6.22
C GLU A 82 -2.60 28.80 -5.77
N GLY A 83 -2.91 28.83 -4.47
CA GLY A 83 -4.31 28.92 -4.02
C GLY A 83 -4.55 29.53 -2.64
N GLU A 84 -5.68 30.22 -2.50
CA GLU A 84 -6.19 30.72 -1.21
C GLU A 84 -6.38 29.53 -0.25
N GLU A 85 -5.76 29.60 0.93
CA GLU A 85 -5.94 28.62 2.00
C GLU A 85 -7.36 28.73 2.56
N VAL A 86 -8.19 27.71 2.31
CA VAL A 86 -9.59 27.65 2.73
C VAL A 86 -9.74 26.63 3.86
N GLY A 87 -10.62 26.94 4.81
CA GLY A 87 -10.94 26.06 5.94
C GLY A 87 -10.03 26.28 7.15
N GLN A 88 -10.10 25.37 8.10
CA GLN A 88 -9.32 25.43 9.34
C GLN A 88 -7.82 25.16 9.06
N ASP A 89 -6.94 26.06 9.54
CA ASP A 89 -5.50 25.80 9.63
C ASP A 89 -5.23 24.86 10.83
N LEU A 90 -4.90 23.60 10.53
CA LEU A 90 -4.59 22.60 11.55
C LEU A 90 -3.19 22.79 12.14
N GLY A 91 -2.29 23.46 11.44
CA GLY A 91 -0.98 23.85 11.95
C GLY A 91 -1.09 24.89 13.05
N GLN A 92 -2.03 25.85 12.94
CA GLN A 92 -2.35 26.79 14.02
C GLN A 92 -2.90 26.08 15.26
N LEU A 93 -3.75 25.05 15.09
CA LEU A 93 -4.23 24.24 16.21
C LEU A 93 -3.08 23.56 16.97
N ILE A 94 -2.06 23.09 16.25
CA ILE A 94 -0.88 22.41 16.81
C ILE A 94 0.04 23.40 17.52
N ARG A 95 0.37 24.52 16.87
CA ARG A 95 1.33 25.52 17.38
C ARG A 95 0.74 26.47 18.43
N GLY A 96 -0.59 26.60 18.47
CA GLY A 96 -1.29 27.61 19.25
C GLY A 96 -1.33 28.97 18.57
N GLU A 97 -1.91 29.97 19.24
CA GLU A 97 -1.90 31.35 18.73
C GLU A 97 -0.46 31.90 18.73
N LYS A 98 0.01 32.36 17.56
CA LYS A 98 1.29 33.09 17.42
C LYS A 98 1.31 34.24 18.44
N LYS A 99 2.30 34.24 19.35
CA LYS A 99 2.57 35.47 20.11
C LYS A 99 3.29 36.47 19.20
N PRO A 100 3.08 37.78 19.36
CA PRO A 100 3.60 38.79 18.44
C PRO A 100 5.13 38.84 18.27
N ASP A 101 5.89 38.15 19.15
CA ASP A 101 7.36 38.19 19.20
C ASP A 101 8.02 36.83 18.85
N ASP A 102 7.26 35.84 18.37
CA ASP A 102 7.86 34.58 17.93
C ASP A 102 8.46 34.79 16.53
N GLU A 103 9.73 35.21 16.48
CA GLU A 103 10.57 35.11 15.28
C GLU A 103 10.47 33.69 14.72
N GLU A 104 10.42 33.56 13.40
CA GLU A 104 10.32 32.29 12.69
C GLU A 104 11.45 31.35 13.13
N GLU A 105 11.17 30.52 14.13
CA GLU A 105 12.05 29.45 14.55
C GLU A 105 12.11 28.47 13.38
N HIS A 106 13.21 28.54 12.64
CA HIS A 106 13.54 27.61 11.59
C HIS A 106 13.33 26.19 12.10
N SER A 107 12.39 25.48 11.46
CA SER A 107 12.17 24.05 11.60
C SER A 107 13.51 23.34 11.58
N PHE A 108 13.87 22.72 12.70
CA PHE A 108 15.11 21.99 12.84
C PHE A 108 14.98 20.70 12.04
N ALA A 109 15.53 20.68 10.83
CA ALA A 109 15.59 19.49 9.99
C ALA A 109 16.42 18.40 10.70
N PRO A 110 15.84 17.23 11.07
CA PRO A 110 16.66 16.11 11.47
C PRO A 110 17.32 15.55 10.21
N PHE A 111 18.65 15.70 10.15
CA PHE A 111 19.61 15.05 9.27
C PHE A 111 19.04 14.02 8.26
N SER A 112 18.62 14.50 7.09
CA SER A 112 18.70 13.75 5.85
C SER A 112 19.49 14.55 4.83
N SER A 113 20.40 13.87 4.15
CA SER A 113 21.41 14.40 3.25
C SER A 113 20.84 15.24 2.10
N GLY A 114 21.30 16.48 1.95
CA GLY A 114 21.56 17.13 0.66
C GLY A 114 20.39 17.47 -0.29
N PHE A 115 19.15 17.15 0.03
CA PHE A 115 17.97 17.57 -0.73
C PHE A 115 17.20 18.61 0.08
N THR A 116 16.95 19.78 -0.49
CA THR A 116 15.96 20.73 0.03
C THR A 116 14.63 19.99 0.10
N GLN A 117 14.06 19.78 1.30
CA GLN A 117 12.69 19.28 1.42
C GLN A 117 11.78 20.29 0.69
N GLU A 118 11.15 19.83 -0.38
CA GLU A 118 10.12 20.63 -1.06
C GLU A 118 8.98 20.87 -0.07
N ALA A 119 8.43 22.08 -0.04
CA ALA A 119 7.29 22.40 0.81
C ALA A 119 6.15 21.42 0.51
N GLN A 120 5.45 20.97 1.55
CA GLN A 120 4.37 19.99 1.42
C GLN A 120 3.10 20.58 1.98
N ALA A 121 1.97 20.32 1.31
CA ALA A 121 0.66 20.75 1.76
C ALA A 121 -0.34 19.62 1.61
N THR A 122 -1.11 19.38 2.67
CA THR A 122 -2.23 18.43 2.70
C THR A 122 -3.55 19.19 2.82
N TYR A 123 -4.49 18.86 1.92
CA TYR A 123 -5.84 19.41 1.89
C TYR A 123 -6.85 18.35 2.30
N LEU A 124 -7.75 18.71 3.24
CA LEU A 124 -8.85 17.86 3.66
C LEU A 124 -10.15 18.42 3.13
N SER A 125 -10.75 17.70 2.18
CA SER A 125 -12.02 18.07 1.57
C SER A 125 -13.11 17.08 1.94
N ARG A 126 -14.32 17.59 2.17
CA ARG A 126 -15.48 16.79 2.55
C ARG A 126 -16.57 16.93 1.49
N LEU A 127 -17.19 15.81 1.11
CA LEU A 127 -18.31 15.81 0.18
C LEU A 127 -19.52 16.48 0.83
N ASP A 128 -20.09 17.47 0.15
CA ASP A 128 -21.31 18.15 0.57
C ASP A 128 -22.56 17.60 -0.12
N ASP A 129 -23.72 18.08 0.32
CA ASP A 129 -25.03 17.68 -0.23
C ASP A 129 -25.26 18.15 -1.68
N GLN A 130 -24.37 18.98 -2.22
CA GLN A 130 -24.42 19.48 -3.60
C GLN A 130 -23.51 18.66 -4.55
N GLY A 131 -22.82 17.64 -4.03
CA GLY A 131 -21.88 16.85 -4.82
C GLY A 131 -20.56 17.58 -5.08
N ARG A 132 -20.12 18.44 -4.14
CA ARG A 132 -18.81 19.10 -4.18
C ARG A 132 -17.95 18.64 -3.02
N PHE A 133 -16.68 18.37 -3.31
CA PHE A 133 -15.65 18.24 -2.29
C PHE A 133 -15.24 19.65 -1.86
N VAL A 134 -15.70 20.07 -0.69
CA VAL A 134 -15.38 21.37 -0.11
C VAL A 134 -14.20 21.21 0.84
N GLN A 135 -13.14 21.98 0.61
CA GLN A 135 -11.98 22.03 1.51
C GLN A 135 -12.43 22.60 2.86
N VAL A 136 -12.29 21.80 3.92
CA VAL A 136 -12.71 22.18 5.28
C VAL A 136 -11.52 22.39 6.22
N ALA A 137 -10.35 21.84 5.88
CA ALA A 137 -9.13 22.01 6.63
C ALA A 137 -7.89 21.84 5.73
N HIS A 138 -6.76 22.38 6.18
CA HIS A 138 -5.46 22.22 5.52
C HIS A 138 -4.33 22.10 6.57
N LEU A 139 -3.20 21.58 6.11
CA LEU A 139 -1.97 21.46 6.89
C LEU A 139 -0.76 21.60 5.98
N ASP A 140 0.19 22.46 6.34
CA ASP A 140 1.46 22.64 5.61
C ASP A 140 2.48 21.55 5.96
N GLU A 141 2.05 20.30 5.84
CA GLU A 141 2.88 19.11 5.99
C GLU A 141 2.14 17.88 5.42
N THR A 142 2.81 16.73 5.30
CA THR A 142 2.17 15.43 5.05
C THR A 142 1.17 15.09 6.14
N ALA A 143 -0.03 14.68 5.74
CA ALA A 143 -0.99 14.09 6.64
C ALA A 143 -1.78 12.95 5.99
N CYS A 144 -2.01 11.89 6.76
CA CYS A 144 -2.80 10.74 6.37
C CYS A 144 -4.09 10.69 7.19
N LEU A 145 -5.24 10.68 6.51
CA LEU A 145 -6.53 10.51 7.17
C LEU A 145 -6.85 9.02 7.30
N VAL A 146 -7.14 8.59 8.52
CA VAL A 146 -7.63 7.24 8.82
C VAL A 146 -8.95 7.34 9.57
N ALA A 147 -9.91 6.50 9.21
CA ALA A 147 -11.15 6.34 9.95
C ALA A 147 -11.15 4.98 10.69
N ASN A 148 -11.79 4.93 11.86
CA ASN A 148 -12.13 3.65 12.47
C ASN A 148 -13.22 2.93 11.64
N ALA A 149 -13.49 1.66 11.94
CA ALA A 149 -14.30 0.81 11.06
C ALA A 149 -15.75 1.31 10.86
N ASP A 150 -16.37 1.89 11.89
CA ASP A 150 -17.72 2.49 11.81
C ASP A 150 -17.71 3.96 11.36
N GLY A 151 -16.51 4.51 11.16
CA GLY A 151 -16.28 5.90 10.78
C GLY A 151 -16.75 6.93 11.80
N SER A 152 -16.99 6.56 13.06
CA SER A 152 -17.35 7.52 14.11
C SER A 152 -16.19 8.43 14.52
N SER A 153 -14.95 7.96 14.35
CA SER A 153 -13.72 8.69 14.70
C SER A 153 -12.79 8.78 13.49
N LEU A 154 -12.22 9.97 13.29
CA LEU A 154 -11.17 10.25 12.31
C LEU A 154 -9.86 10.54 13.05
N PHE A 155 -8.76 10.06 12.48
CA PHE A 155 -7.40 10.30 12.92
C PHE A 155 -6.64 10.91 11.76
N LEU A 156 -6.02 12.07 12.00
CA LEU A 156 -5.10 12.68 11.08
C LEU A 156 -3.68 12.45 11.60
N LEU A 157 -2.96 11.57 10.93
CA LEU A 157 -1.58 11.21 11.24
C LEU A 157 -0.65 12.15 10.47
N THR A 158 0.12 13.00 11.16
CA THR A 158 0.82 14.12 10.50
C THR A 158 2.34 13.95 10.52
N GLY A 159 3.06 14.67 9.65
CA GLY A 159 4.51 14.87 9.72
C GLY A 159 4.93 16.05 10.60
N VAL A 160 4.00 16.69 11.32
CA VAL A 160 4.29 17.91 12.08
C VAL A 160 4.95 17.55 13.41
N ASP A 161 6.12 18.14 13.66
CA ASP A 161 6.83 17.99 14.93
C ASP A 161 6.03 18.51 16.13
N ARG A 162 6.32 17.96 17.31
CA ARG A 162 5.68 18.41 18.54
C ARG A 162 6.30 19.72 19.04
N PRO A 163 5.54 20.83 19.18
CA PRO A 163 6.09 22.09 19.66
C PRO A 163 6.62 22.00 21.10
N GLY A 164 7.75 22.66 21.36
CA GLY A 164 8.27 22.90 22.71
C GLY A 164 8.72 21.65 23.47
N LYS A 165 8.94 20.52 22.80
CA LYS A 165 9.56 19.33 23.39
C LYS A 165 10.99 19.18 22.86
N ASP A 166 11.93 18.91 23.76
CA ASP A 166 13.28 18.51 23.35
C ASP A 166 13.15 17.19 22.55
N PRO A 167 13.66 17.11 21.31
CA PRO A 167 13.67 15.87 20.54
C PRO A 167 14.35 14.71 21.29
N LEU A 168 15.15 14.96 22.33
CA LEU A 168 15.78 13.91 23.13
C LEU A 168 15.03 13.61 24.45
N GLU A 169 14.07 14.45 24.85
CA GLU A 169 13.30 14.28 26.07
C GLU A 169 11.78 14.33 25.81
N GLY A 170 11.14 13.16 25.80
CA GLY A 170 9.68 13.03 25.74
C GLY A 170 9.18 12.17 24.59
N LEU A 171 7.89 12.35 24.26
CA LEU A 171 7.20 11.63 23.20
C LEU A 171 7.75 12.05 21.83
N GLN A 172 8.40 11.10 21.15
CA GLN A 172 9.07 11.30 19.86
C GLN A 172 8.12 11.40 18.68
N GLN A 173 6.95 10.76 18.79
CA GLN A 173 6.02 10.71 17.67
C GLN A 173 5.53 12.09 17.23
N THR A 174 5.51 12.36 15.93
CA THR A 174 4.88 13.55 15.33
C THR A 174 3.41 13.67 15.74
N MET A 175 2.83 14.86 15.52
CA MET A 175 1.49 15.18 16.00
C MET A 175 0.42 14.29 15.35
N VAL A 176 -0.56 13.88 16.18
CA VAL A 176 -1.77 13.19 15.73
C VAL A 176 -2.97 14.03 16.16
N LEU A 177 -3.86 14.31 15.22
CA LEU A 177 -5.14 14.94 15.50
C LEU A 177 -6.25 13.89 15.45
N ARG A 178 -7.27 14.09 16.26
CA ARG A 178 -8.48 13.26 16.29
C ARG A 178 -9.70 14.14 16.10
N SER A 179 -10.70 13.62 15.39
CA SER A 179 -12.03 14.18 15.33
C SER A 179 -13.07 13.10 15.58
N ASP A 180 -14.02 13.35 16.48
CA ASP A 180 -15.15 12.46 16.78
C ASP A 180 -16.48 12.94 16.15
N ASP A 181 -16.43 14.01 15.35
CA ASP A 181 -17.58 14.70 14.78
C ASP A 181 -17.46 14.93 13.26
N GLN A 182 -16.70 14.06 12.58
CA GLN A 182 -16.45 14.16 11.14
C GLN A 182 -15.81 15.50 10.74
N GLY A 183 -14.72 15.83 11.43
CA GLY A 183 -13.83 16.97 11.15
C GLY A 183 -14.47 18.33 11.38
N ALA A 184 -15.58 18.41 12.13
CA ALA A 184 -16.13 19.71 12.55
C ALA A 184 -15.29 20.32 13.68
N SER A 185 -14.67 19.48 14.51
CA SER A 185 -13.62 19.86 15.45
C SER A 185 -12.49 18.84 15.47
N TRP A 186 -11.28 19.34 15.74
CA TRP A 186 -10.05 18.55 15.84
C TRP A 186 -9.40 18.79 17.19
N GLN A 187 -8.86 17.73 17.78
CA GLN A 187 -8.11 17.77 19.03
C GLN A 187 -6.76 17.08 18.87
N VAL A 188 -5.71 17.67 19.44
CA VAL A 188 -4.38 17.04 19.51
C VAL A 188 -4.43 15.85 20.45
N LEU A 189 -3.82 14.72 20.06
CA LEU A 189 -3.57 13.59 20.95
C LEU A 189 -2.25 13.80 21.70
N PRO A 190 -2.29 14.18 22.99
CA PRO A 190 -1.07 14.52 23.75
C PRO A 190 -0.13 13.33 23.92
N ASP A 191 -0.69 12.12 24.00
CA ASP A 191 0.03 10.86 24.21
C ASP A 191 0.31 10.09 22.90
N GLY A 192 0.04 10.73 21.75
CA GLY A 192 0.19 10.14 20.42
C GLY A 192 -0.81 9.03 20.12
N PHE A 193 -0.56 8.32 19.02
CA PHE A 193 -1.33 7.16 18.59
C PHE A 193 -0.36 6.05 18.20
N PHE A 194 -0.19 5.06 19.08
CA PHE A 194 0.88 4.05 18.96
C PHE A 194 2.29 4.66 18.73
N PRO A 195 2.73 5.62 19.57
CA PRO A 195 4.05 6.21 19.45
C PRO A 195 5.20 5.22 19.67
N GLU A 196 4.96 4.10 20.33
CA GLU A 196 5.94 3.03 20.47
C GLU A 196 6.16 2.25 19.17
N ALA A 197 5.23 2.36 18.21
CA ALA A 197 5.30 1.68 16.94
C ALA A 197 6.06 2.50 15.88
N ASP A 198 5.78 3.80 15.81
CA ASP A 198 6.45 4.69 14.86
C ASP A 198 6.47 6.13 15.39
N ASP A 199 7.63 6.76 15.23
CA ASP A 199 7.83 8.18 15.57
C ASP A 199 7.31 9.10 14.46
N LEU A 200 7.18 8.60 13.23
CA LEU A 200 6.49 9.30 12.16
C LEU A 200 5.03 8.82 12.13
N ALA A 201 4.11 9.63 12.64
CA ALA A 201 2.71 9.23 12.72
C ALA A 201 2.14 8.88 11.33
N TRP A 202 2.45 9.66 10.30
CA TRP A 202 1.92 9.46 8.95
C TRP A 202 2.37 8.14 8.29
N SER A 203 3.46 7.50 8.74
CA SER A 203 3.87 6.18 8.25
C SER A 203 3.15 5.02 8.94
N LEU A 204 2.45 5.27 10.05
CA LEU A 204 1.65 4.23 10.70
C LEU A 204 0.55 3.70 9.80
N LYS A 205 0.37 2.37 9.84
CA LYS A 205 -0.69 1.65 9.13
C LYS A 205 -1.59 0.95 10.16
N PRO A 206 -2.44 1.69 10.89
CA PRO A 206 -3.33 1.09 11.87
C PRO A 206 -4.39 0.22 11.18
N TYR A 207 -4.65 -0.95 11.76
CA TYR A 207 -5.73 -1.84 11.37
C TYR A 207 -6.83 -1.80 12.42
N PHE A 208 -7.99 -1.25 12.06
CA PHE A 208 -9.19 -1.27 12.88
C PHE A 208 -9.99 -2.56 12.62
N HIS A 209 -10.16 -3.39 13.65
CA HIS A 209 -11.06 -4.53 13.60
C HIS A 209 -12.52 -4.06 13.71
N ASP A 210 -12.79 -3.12 14.61
CA ASP A 210 -14.10 -2.50 14.80
C ASP A 210 -13.97 -1.00 15.14
N ALA A 211 -14.98 -0.42 15.78
CA ALA A 211 -15.00 0.99 16.16
C ALA A 211 -13.92 1.37 17.19
N ASP A 212 -13.48 0.43 18.03
CA ASP A 212 -12.57 0.66 19.15
C ASP A 212 -11.27 -0.13 19.09
N GLN A 213 -11.32 -1.40 18.65
CA GLN A 213 -10.20 -2.32 18.60
C GLN A 213 -9.28 -2.00 17.42
N VAL A 214 -8.02 -1.65 17.72
CA VAL A 214 -7.02 -1.26 16.72
C VAL A 214 -5.67 -1.92 16.97
N TRP A 215 -5.04 -2.34 15.89
CA TRP A 215 -3.72 -2.94 15.84
C TRP A 215 -2.75 -2.02 15.11
N ALA A 216 -1.49 -2.01 15.53
CA ALA A 216 -0.43 -1.32 14.81
C ALA A 216 0.86 -2.15 14.86
N TRP A 217 1.51 -2.27 13.71
CA TRP A 217 2.88 -2.74 13.63
C TRP A 217 3.84 -1.58 13.73
N ALA A 218 4.92 -1.80 14.46
CA ALA A 218 6.10 -0.99 14.33
C ALA A 218 6.83 -1.24 13.02
N THR A 219 7.70 -0.31 12.64
CA THR A 219 8.75 -0.62 11.68
C THR A 219 9.66 -1.70 12.26
N LEU A 220 9.77 -2.82 11.55
CA LEU A 220 10.61 -3.95 11.92
C LEU A 220 11.92 -3.92 11.11
N PRO A 221 13.07 -4.34 11.67
CA PRO A 221 13.31 -4.64 13.09
C PRO A 221 13.20 -3.38 13.96
N GLN A 222 12.69 -3.50 15.20
CA GLN A 222 12.80 -2.41 16.17
C GLN A 222 14.23 -2.35 16.70
N SER A 223 14.92 -1.22 16.57
CA SER A 223 16.22 -1.03 17.21
C SER A 223 16.05 -0.88 18.72
N ALA A 224 16.87 -1.57 19.51
CA ALA A 224 16.94 -1.36 20.97
C ALA A 224 17.52 0.02 21.36
N THR A 225 17.97 0.80 20.37
CA THR A 225 18.53 2.15 20.52
C THR A 225 17.73 3.12 19.63
N PRO A 226 17.05 4.11 20.22
CA PRO A 226 16.51 5.24 19.46
C PRO A 226 17.71 6.08 19.00
N SER A 227 17.72 6.46 17.73
CA SER A 227 18.83 7.10 17.00
C SER A 227 19.99 6.18 16.59
N ALA A 228 19.91 5.67 15.36
CA ALA A 228 21.11 5.42 14.58
C ALA A 228 20.82 5.86 13.15
N GLY A 229 21.50 6.92 12.71
CA GLY A 229 21.32 7.49 11.38
C GLY A 229 21.73 6.54 10.26
N TYR A 230 21.54 7.00 9.02
CA TYR A 230 21.97 6.33 7.80
C TYR A 230 23.37 5.72 7.94
N GLY A 231 23.47 4.39 7.81
CA GLY A 231 24.72 3.64 7.89
C GLY A 231 24.81 2.66 9.08
N TYR A 232 23.77 2.51 9.89
CA TYR A 232 23.74 1.48 10.93
C TYR A 232 23.33 0.12 10.36
N GLU A 233 24.25 -0.86 10.40
CA GLU A 233 23.88 -2.26 10.26
C GLU A 233 23.23 -2.73 11.57
N PRO A 234 21.94 -3.08 11.59
CA PRO A 234 21.31 -3.61 12.79
C PRO A 234 22.03 -4.88 13.21
N ASP A 235 22.47 -4.92 14.48
CA ASP A 235 23.12 -6.08 15.07
C ASP A 235 22.25 -7.32 14.81
N THR A 236 22.85 -8.36 14.22
CA THR A 236 22.21 -9.65 13.96
C THR A 236 21.69 -10.34 15.22
N THR A 237 22.05 -9.84 16.41
CA THR A 237 21.58 -10.30 17.73
C THR A 237 20.41 -9.50 18.32
N VAL A 238 19.85 -8.52 17.60
CA VAL A 238 18.71 -7.72 18.07
C VAL A 238 17.52 -8.63 18.45
N ASP A 239 17.04 -8.46 19.68
CA ASP A 239 15.79 -9.05 20.17
C ASP A 239 14.63 -8.49 19.33
N ASN A 240 14.12 -9.30 18.40
CA ASN A 240 13.04 -8.93 17.48
C ASN A 240 11.76 -9.69 17.84
N ARG A 241 11.49 -9.83 19.14
CA ARG A 241 10.27 -10.48 19.65
C ARG A 241 9.10 -9.52 19.78
N ALA A 242 9.35 -8.22 19.82
CA ALA A 242 8.35 -7.17 19.92
C ALA A 242 8.09 -6.48 18.57
N GLY A 243 7.03 -5.69 18.50
CA GLY A 243 6.70 -4.85 17.34
C GLY A 243 5.22 -4.83 16.97
N LEU A 244 4.40 -5.70 17.56
CA LEU A 244 2.94 -5.65 17.41
C LEU A 244 2.30 -5.02 18.64
N TYR A 245 1.42 -4.05 18.41
CA TYR A 245 0.69 -3.36 19.45
C TYR A 245 -0.82 -3.50 19.23
N TYR A 246 -1.55 -3.57 20.34
CA TYR A 246 -3.01 -3.65 20.36
C TYR A 246 -3.59 -2.59 21.27
N SER A 247 -4.73 -2.02 20.91
CA SER A 247 -5.54 -1.17 21.78
C SER A 247 -7.02 -1.54 21.68
N PRO A 248 -7.71 -1.74 22.81
CA PRO A 248 -9.15 -1.98 22.84
C PRO A 248 -9.99 -0.69 22.86
N ASP A 249 -9.37 0.49 22.83
CA ASP A 249 -10.01 1.78 23.13
C ASP A 249 -9.47 2.93 22.28
N ARG A 250 -9.28 2.67 20.98
CA ARG A 250 -8.85 3.67 19.98
C ARG A 250 -7.49 4.30 20.30
N GLY A 251 -6.55 3.50 20.75
CA GLY A 251 -5.17 3.89 21.04
C GLY A 251 -4.94 4.55 22.39
N ARG A 252 -5.95 4.64 23.27
CA ARG A 252 -5.80 5.27 24.60
C ARG A 252 -4.99 4.40 25.55
N THR A 253 -5.27 3.11 25.59
CA THR A 253 -4.47 2.09 26.26
C THR A 253 -3.87 1.16 25.23
N ARG A 254 -2.60 0.81 25.41
CA ARG A 254 -1.82 0.05 24.44
C ARG A 254 -1.16 -1.13 25.12
N GLN A 255 -1.32 -2.30 24.52
CA GLN A 255 -0.63 -3.51 24.90
C GLN A 255 0.45 -3.78 23.84
N ALA A 256 1.72 -3.82 24.27
CA ALA A 256 2.80 -4.37 23.45
C ALA A 256 2.77 -5.90 23.55
N LEU A 257 2.81 -6.58 22.41
CA LEU A 257 2.87 -8.04 22.36
C LEU A 257 4.32 -8.47 22.15
N VAL A 258 4.73 -9.49 22.90
CA VAL A 258 6.08 -10.08 22.82
C VAL A 258 5.92 -11.54 22.43
N ALA A 259 6.58 -11.92 21.34
CA ALA A 259 6.62 -13.29 20.85
C ALA A 259 7.53 -14.18 21.73
N PRO A 260 7.29 -15.50 21.77
CA PRO A 260 8.18 -16.42 22.51
C PRO A 260 9.59 -16.49 21.92
N GLU A 261 9.73 -16.21 20.62
CA GLU A 261 10.96 -16.30 19.83
C GLU A 261 11.04 -15.14 18.82
N ASN A 262 12.22 -14.88 18.24
CA ASN A 262 12.39 -13.81 17.26
C ASN A 262 11.42 -13.97 16.07
N LEU A 263 10.68 -12.88 15.79
CA LEU A 263 9.71 -12.81 14.70
C LEU A 263 10.36 -12.92 13.33
N LEU A 264 11.58 -12.37 13.20
CA LEU A 264 12.32 -12.29 11.95
C LEU A 264 13.40 -13.38 11.85
N VAL A 265 13.66 -13.83 10.63
CA VAL A 265 14.79 -14.67 10.24
C VAL A 265 15.92 -13.77 9.75
N SER A 266 17.16 -14.04 10.18
CA SER A 266 18.34 -13.29 9.76
C SER A 266 18.85 -13.73 8.38
N LEU A 267 19.58 -12.84 7.72
CA LEU A 267 20.24 -13.11 6.44
C LEU A 267 21.18 -14.32 6.52
N ASP A 268 21.88 -14.53 7.64
CA ASP A 268 22.77 -15.69 7.83
C ASP A 268 22.03 -17.03 7.83
N GLU A 269 20.80 -17.07 8.33
CA GLU A 269 19.97 -18.26 8.24
C GLU A 269 19.50 -18.49 6.80
N ILE A 270 19.14 -17.41 6.09
CA ILE A 270 18.69 -17.48 4.70
C ILE A 270 19.84 -17.86 3.76
N ARG A 271 21.06 -17.39 4.00
CA ARG A 271 22.27 -17.72 3.23
C ARG A 271 22.56 -19.21 3.15
N LYS A 272 22.18 -19.99 4.17
CA LYS A 272 22.33 -21.45 4.19
C LYS A 272 21.51 -22.16 3.12
N ARG A 273 20.53 -21.47 2.51
CA ARG A 273 19.64 -21.99 1.46
C ARG A 273 20.10 -21.63 0.05
N ALA A 274 21.11 -20.77 -0.10
CA ALA A 274 21.64 -20.35 -1.39
C ALA A 274 22.94 -21.09 -1.74
N PRO A 275 23.39 -21.06 -3.01
CA PRO A 275 24.74 -21.48 -3.38
C PRO A 275 25.81 -20.73 -2.58
N ALA A 276 26.92 -21.41 -2.27
CA ALA A 276 27.99 -20.83 -1.45
C ALA A 276 28.70 -19.63 -2.11
N ASP A 277 28.61 -19.54 -3.43
CA ASP A 277 29.17 -18.48 -4.28
C ASP A 277 28.13 -17.42 -4.70
N ALA A 278 26.94 -17.43 -4.10
CA ALA A 278 25.90 -16.44 -4.37
C ALA A 278 26.34 -15.02 -3.96
N GLU A 279 26.06 -14.04 -4.83
CA GLU A 279 26.21 -12.63 -4.52
C GLU A 279 24.91 -12.07 -3.93
N TRP A 280 25.02 -11.25 -2.89
CA TRP A 280 23.87 -10.72 -2.15
C TRP A 280 23.84 -9.21 -2.24
N GLY A 281 22.64 -8.65 -2.29
CA GLY A 281 22.43 -7.23 -2.02
C GLY A 281 22.26 -7.00 -0.53
N ASP A 282 22.98 -6.03 0.00
CA ASP A 282 22.83 -5.51 1.36
C ASP A 282 21.76 -4.40 1.43
N SER A 283 21.15 -4.00 0.30
CA SER A 283 20.20 -2.88 0.24
C SER A 283 18.95 -3.06 1.11
N ALA A 284 18.59 -4.30 1.44
CA ALA A 284 17.48 -4.63 2.35
C ALA A 284 17.97 -5.04 3.76
N GLY A 285 19.26 -4.89 4.03
CA GLY A 285 19.90 -5.14 5.33
C GLY A 285 19.82 -6.60 5.81
N THR A 286 20.02 -6.77 7.11
CA THR A 286 20.11 -8.07 7.81
C THR A 286 18.83 -8.91 7.74
N PHE A 287 17.66 -8.29 7.53
CA PHE A 287 16.36 -8.98 7.61
C PHE A 287 15.57 -8.95 6.30
N GLY A 288 16.17 -8.45 5.21
CA GLY A 288 15.49 -8.36 3.92
C GLY A 288 14.35 -7.36 3.92
N THR A 289 13.52 -7.39 2.89
CA THR A 289 12.30 -6.58 2.84
C THR A 289 11.23 -7.25 3.70
N ILE A 290 10.60 -6.51 4.61
CA ILE A 290 9.66 -7.04 5.59
C ILE A 290 8.24 -6.54 5.30
N THR A 291 7.27 -7.45 5.28
CA THR A 291 5.84 -7.16 5.09
C THR A 291 5.02 -7.75 6.24
N PRO A 292 4.82 -6.99 7.34
CA PRO A 292 4.05 -7.46 8.48
C PRO A 292 2.55 -7.26 8.28
N HIS A 293 1.76 -8.25 8.70
CA HIS A 293 0.31 -8.29 8.61
C HIS A 293 -0.28 -8.82 9.91
N VAL A 294 -1.45 -8.30 10.28
CA VAL A 294 -2.26 -8.81 11.40
C VAL A 294 -3.72 -8.81 10.98
N TRP A 295 -4.45 -9.85 11.38
CA TRP A 295 -5.88 -9.93 11.16
C TRP A 295 -6.58 -10.52 12.38
N GLN A 296 -7.57 -9.79 12.88
CA GLN A 296 -8.44 -10.25 13.97
C GLN A 296 -9.70 -10.86 13.39
N TYR A 297 -9.99 -12.11 13.78
CA TYR A 297 -11.16 -12.86 13.31
C TYR A 297 -12.38 -12.61 14.20
N ASP A 298 -12.16 -12.54 15.51
CA ASP A 298 -13.17 -12.40 16.52
C ASP A 298 -12.55 -11.76 17.79
N ASP A 299 -13.33 -11.60 18.85
CA ASP A 299 -12.92 -10.91 20.08
C ASP A 299 -11.74 -11.58 20.82
N ASP A 300 -11.49 -12.88 20.55
CA ASP A 300 -10.52 -13.69 21.28
C ASP A 300 -9.43 -14.29 20.37
N HIS A 301 -9.57 -14.22 19.04
CA HIS A 301 -8.63 -14.82 18.10
C HIS A 301 -8.21 -13.87 16.99
N ALA A 302 -6.90 -13.83 16.74
CA ALA A 302 -6.28 -13.15 15.62
C ALA A 302 -5.13 -14.00 15.06
N ALA A 303 -4.54 -13.57 13.94
CA ALA A 303 -3.32 -14.13 13.41
C ALA A 303 -2.39 -13.03 12.90
N LEU A 304 -1.09 -13.32 12.91
CA LEU A 304 -0.07 -12.50 12.27
C LEU A 304 0.66 -13.27 11.18
N TRP A 305 1.14 -12.53 10.19
CA TRP A 305 2.08 -13.00 9.17
C TRP A 305 3.15 -11.94 8.97
N ILE A 306 4.40 -12.36 8.84
CA ILE A 306 5.51 -11.47 8.54
C ILE A 306 6.23 -12.10 7.35
N GLY A 307 6.00 -11.53 6.18
CA GLY A 307 6.73 -11.89 4.96
C GLY A 307 8.12 -11.27 4.99
N GLN A 308 9.13 -12.04 4.61
CA GLN A 308 10.47 -11.54 4.35
C GLN A 308 10.94 -11.99 2.97
N SER A 309 11.47 -11.05 2.19
CA SER A 309 12.10 -11.32 0.90
C SER A 309 13.56 -10.91 0.87
N PHE A 310 14.37 -11.78 0.27
CA PHE A 310 15.79 -11.61 0.07
C PHE A 310 16.10 -11.86 -1.40
N LEU A 311 17.06 -11.15 -1.96
CA LEU A 311 17.49 -11.34 -3.34
C LEU A 311 18.97 -11.70 -3.36
N TYR A 312 19.32 -12.71 -4.15
CA TYR A 312 20.69 -13.01 -4.51
C TYR A 312 20.84 -13.12 -6.03
N GLY A 313 22.09 -13.04 -6.49
CA GLY A 313 22.48 -13.16 -7.89
C GLY A 313 23.60 -14.18 -8.07
N LYS A 314 23.91 -14.47 -9.34
CA LYS A 314 25.07 -15.28 -9.70
C LYS A 314 26.36 -14.48 -9.47
N PRO A 315 27.48 -15.14 -9.12
CA PRO A 315 28.76 -14.46 -9.00
C PRO A 315 29.17 -13.76 -10.30
N GLY A 316 29.53 -12.48 -10.19
CA GLY A 316 29.85 -11.58 -11.31
C GLY A 316 28.65 -11.23 -12.22
N GLY A 317 27.42 -11.45 -11.77
CA GLY A 317 26.21 -11.10 -12.50
C GLY A 317 25.83 -9.63 -12.34
N ASP A 318 25.10 -9.09 -13.32
CA ASP A 318 24.70 -7.66 -13.31
C ASP A 318 23.53 -7.36 -12.35
N TYR A 319 22.80 -8.38 -11.89
CA TYR A 319 21.56 -8.20 -11.12
C TYR A 319 21.37 -9.28 -10.04
N LEU A 320 20.66 -8.89 -8.97
CA LEU A 320 20.11 -9.79 -7.95
C LEU A 320 18.69 -10.14 -8.35
N ASP A 321 18.52 -11.34 -8.91
CA ASP A 321 17.28 -11.75 -9.60
C ASP A 321 16.64 -13.00 -9.02
N THR A 322 17.31 -13.65 -8.06
CA THR A 322 16.84 -14.91 -7.47
C THR A 322 16.29 -14.65 -6.07
N PRO A 323 14.96 -14.75 -5.88
CA PRO A 323 14.38 -14.51 -4.58
C PRO A 323 14.49 -15.69 -3.64
N LEU A 324 14.64 -15.38 -2.35
CA LEU A 324 14.37 -16.29 -1.24
C LEU A 324 13.34 -15.65 -0.31
N PHE A 325 12.38 -16.47 0.08
CA PHE A 325 11.21 -16.07 0.83
C PHE A 325 11.11 -16.87 2.13
N VAL A 326 10.57 -16.22 3.15
CA VAL A 326 10.07 -16.86 4.36
C VAL A 326 8.88 -16.06 4.88
N THR A 327 7.85 -16.75 5.33
CA THR A 327 6.76 -16.14 6.08
C THR A 327 6.73 -16.72 7.49
N THR A 328 6.93 -15.87 8.50
CA THR A 328 6.66 -16.24 9.90
C THR A 328 5.19 -15.98 10.19
N ARG A 329 4.50 -16.93 10.82
CA ARG A 329 3.10 -16.78 11.24
C ARG A 329 2.88 -17.27 12.65
N ALA A 330 1.88 -16.71 13.32
CA ALA A 330 1.43 -17.17 14.62
C ALA A 330 -0.06 -16.88 14.82
N GLU A 331 -0.72 -17.73 15.61
CA GLU A 331 -2.04 -17.42 16.15
C GLU A 331 -1.88 -16.52 17.37
N LEU A 332 -2.82 -15.59 17.53
CA LEU A 332 -2.94 -14.75 18.70
C LEU A 332 -4.23 -15.12 19.42
N VAL A 333 -4.13 -15.28 20.73
CA VAL A 333 -5.26 -15.62 21.58
C VAL A 333 -5.37 -14.60 22.70
N ARG A 334 -6.60 -14.17 23.00
CA ARG A 334 -6.88 -13.31 24.13
C ARG A 334 -7.21 -14.14 25.36
N GLU A 335 -6.37 -14.05 26.38
CA GLU A 335 -6.54 -14.77 27.64
C GLU A 335 -6.48 -13.81 28.82
N GLY A 336 -7.48 -13.84 29.70
CA GLY A 336 -7.54 -12.92 30.84
C GLY A 336 -7.57 -11.44 30.42
N GLY A 337 -8.15 -11.14 29.25
CA GLY A 337 -8.25 -9.78 28.70
C GLY A 337 -6.99 -9.29 27.96
N GLN A 338 -5.90 -10.07 27.95
CA GLN A 338 -4.64 -9.73 27.28
C GLN A 338 -4.38 -10.62 26.09
N TRP A 339 -3.90 -10.04 24.99
CA TRP A 339 -3.47 -10.81 23.83
C TRP A 339 -2.11 -11.47 24.04
N ARG A 340 -1.93 -12.67 23.51
CA ARG A 340 -0.66 -13.40 23.54
C ARG A 340 -0.37 -13.96 22.16
N ILE A 341 0.90 -13.88 21.75
CA ILE A 341 1.38 -14.53 20.53
C ILE A 341 1.70 -15.98 20.86
N GLY A 342 1.08 -16.91 20.12
CA GLY A 342 1.35 -18.34 20.22
C GLY A 342 2.70 -18.75 19.62
N PRO A 343 2.96 -20.06 19.50
CA PRO A 343 4.16 -20.58 18.86
C PRO A 343 4.28 -20.12 17.40
N LEU A 344 5.50 -19.71 17.01
CA LEU A 344 5.78 -19.29 15.65
C LEU A 344 5.88 -20.49 14.70
N LYS A 345 5.33 -20.36 13.50
CA LYS A 345 5.51 -21.29 12.38
C LYS A 345 6.19 -20.54 11.24
N ARG A 346 7.17 -21.17 10.58
CA ARG A 346 7.90 -20.57 9.45
C ARG A 346 7.61 -21.36 8.18
N ASP A 347 7.01 -20.69 7.22
CA ASP A 347 6.73 -21.23 5.90
C ASP A 347 7.84 -20.78 4.94
N THR A 348 8.86 -21.62 4.82
CA THR A 348 10.02 -21.41 3.95
C THR A 348 9.62 -21.47 2.47
N GLY A 349 10.11 -20.53 1.66
CA GLY A 349 9.80 -20.46 0.22
C GLY A 349 8.45 -19.85 -0.12
N VAL A 350 7.78 -19.25 0.86
CA VAL A 350 6.49 -18.57 0.72
C VAL A 350 6.62 -17.15 1.25
N LEU A 351 6.15 -16.17 0.48
CA LEU A 351 6.06 -14.77 0.88
C LEU A 351 4.60 -14.32 0.83
N VAL A 352 4.06 -13.90 1.96
CA VAL A 352 2.80 -13.14 2.01
C VAL A 352 3.12 -11.66 1.86
N GLU A 353 2.85 -11.10 0.67
CA GLU A 353 3.18 -9.71 0.33
C GLU A 353 2.08 -8.75 0.81
N HIS A 354 0.84 -9.10 0.52
CA HIS A 354 -0.34 -8.31 0.88
C HIS A 354 -1.37 -9.19 1.57
N LEU A 355 -2.12 -8.59 2.49
CA LEU A 355 -3.23 -9.24 3.17
C LEU A 355 -4.38 -8.24 3.31
N VAL A 356 -5.57 -8.67 2.91
CA VAL A 356 -6.82 -7.92 3.03
C VAL A 356 -7.89 -8.86 3.51
N GLY A 357 -8.95 -8.34 4.12
CA GLY A 357 -10.13 -9.14 4.40
C GLY A 357 -11.41 -8.45 4.01
N THR A 358 -12.45 -9.24 3.85
CA THR A 358 -13.76 -8.78 3.42
C THR A 358 -14.64 -8.44 4.61
N GLY A 359 -15.74 -7.71 4.36
CA GLY A 359 -16.80 -7.50 5.35
C GLY A 359 -17.44 -8.80 5.85
N GLN A 360 -17.27 -9.89 5.12
CA GLN A 360 -17.78 -11.23 5.44
C GLN A 360 -16.79 -12.10 6.25
N GLY A 361 -15.63 -11.54 6.61
CA GLY A 361 -14.63 -12.21 7.45
C GLY A 361 -13.69 -13.16 6.71
N GLN A 362 -13.74 -13.23 5.37
CA GLN A 362 -12.71 -13.95 4.61
C GLN A 362 -11.43 -13.13 4.54
N VAL A 363 -10.29 -13.81 4.53
CA VAL A 363 -8.97 -13.19 4.45
C VAL A 363 -8.29 -13.65 3.19
N TYR A 364 -7.86 -12.70 2.36
CA TYR A 364 -7.16 -12.94 1.11
C TYR A 364 -5.73 -12.41 1.20
N GLY A 365 -4.80 -13.21 0.71
CA GLY A 365 -3.39 -12.87 0.59
C GLY A 365 -2.94 -12.87 -0.86
N VAL A 366 -1.94 -12.05 -1.15
CA VAL A 366 -1.14 -12.16 -2.37
C VAL A 366 0.17 -12.83 -1.99
N ILE A 367 0.43 -13.96 -2.61
CA ILE A 367 1.49 -14.88 -2.22
C ILE A 367 2.45 -15.10 -3.37
N SER A 368 3.73 -14.94 -3.08
CA SER A 368 4.82 -15.36 -3.96
C SER A 368 5.45 -16.65 -3.43
N ARG A 369 5.85 -17.53 -4.35
CA ARG A 369 6.56 -18.78 -4.03
C ARG A 369 7.83 -18.86 -4.84
N GLU A 370 8.90 -19.38 -4.26
CA GLU A 370 10.18 -19.52 -4.98
C GLU A 370 10.07 -20.46 -6.20
N SER A 371 9.12 -21.40 -6.19
CA SER A 371 8.89 -22.33 -7.29
C SER A 371 8.05 -21.78 -8.43
N THR A 372 7.38 -20.63 -8.26
CA THR A 372 6.49 -20.03 -9.26
C THR A 372 6.94 -18.62 -9.60
N HIS A 373 6.86 -18.24 -10.87
CA HIS A 373 7.15 -16.87 -11.29
C HIS A 373 5.91 -15.95 -11.17
N ALA A 374 4.72 -16.55 -11.05
CA ALA A 374 3.47 -15.82 -10.88
C ALA A 374 3.17 -15.59 -9.40
N MET A 375 2.66 -14.41 -9.10
CA MET A 375 2.04 -14.09 -7.82
C MET A 375 0.62 -14.65 -7.80
N GLU A 376 0.26 -15.30 -6.70
CA GLU A 376 -1.01 -16.00 -6.52
C GLU A 376 -1.92 -15.21 -5.56
N VAL A 377 -3.21 -15.15 -5.84
CA VAL A 377 -4.22 -14.74 -4.87
C VAL A 377 -4.78 -15.98 -4.19
N ALA A 378 -4.75 -15.99 -2.86
CA ALA A 378 -5.16 -17.12 -2.06
C ALA A 378 -6.04 -16.68 -0.88
N GLU A 379 -6.98 -17.54 -0.50
CA GLU A 379 -7.81 -17.37 0.69
C GLU A 379 -7.21 -18.14 1.87
N TRP A 380 -7.17 -17.52 3.05
CA TRP A 380 -6.70 -18.18 4.26
C TRP A 380 -7.81 -19.07 4.85
N GLN A 381 -7.51 -20.37 4.97
CA GLN A 381 -8.40 -21.36 5.55
C GLN A 381 -8.06 -21.58 7.02
N ARG A 382 -8.81 -20.94 7.93
CA ARG A 382 -8.52 -20.90 9.38
C ARG A 382 -8.44 -22.30 10.00
N GLU A 383 -9.36 -23.21 9.70
CA GLU A 383 -9.39 -24.54 10.33
C GLU A 383 -8.19 -25.41 9.95
N SER A 384 -7.71 -25.27 8.72
CA SER A 384 -6.56 -26.01 8.22
C SER A 384 -5.23 -25.28 8.44
N ALA A 385 -5.29 -24.01 8.87
CA ALA A 385 -4.17 -23.09 8.96
C ALA A 385 -3.30 -23.09 7.69
N SER A 386 -3.94 -23.00 6.52
CA SER A 386 -3.30 -23.07 5.21
C SER A 386 -3.91 -22.10 4.19
N TRP A 387 -3.16 -21.79 3.14
CA TRP A 387 -3.61 -20.94 2.04
C TRP A 387 -4.22 -21.78 0.92
N GLN A 388 -5.45 -21.47 0.53
CA GLN A 388 -6.11 -22.03 -0.65
C GLN A 388 -5.94 -21.07 -1.83
N VAL A 389 -5.15 -21.47 -2.82
CA VAL A 389 -4.93 -20.68 -4.04
C VAL A 389 -6.20 -20.61 -4.87
N ASN A 390 -6.61 -19.39 -5.23
CA ASN A 390 -7.78 -19.11 -6.07
C ASN A 390 -7.39 -18.82 -7.52
N GLY A 391 -6.27 -18.14 -7.77
CA GLY A 391 -5.80 -17.81 -9.11
C GLY A 391 -4.50 -17.01 -9.12
N GLU A 392 -3.98 -16.72 -10.31
CA GLU A 392 -2.85 -15.81 -10.50
C GLU A 392 -3.33 -14.34 -10.49
N LEU A 393 -2.44 -13.41 -10.16
CA LEU A 393 -2.71 -11.99 -10.37
C LEU A 393 -2.94 -11.69 -11.86
N PRO A 394 -3.91 -10.82 -12.20
CA PRO A 394 -4.19 -10.47 -13.58
C PRO A 394 -3.08 -9.58 -14.15
N SER A 395 -2.83 -9.67 -15.46
CA SER A 395 -1.84 -8.83 -16.14
C SER A 395 -2.47 -8.05 -17.31
N PRO A 396 -2.15 -6.76 -17.50
CA PRO A 396 -2.55 -6.00 -18.69
C PRO A 396 -1.96 -6.58 -19.99
N PHE A 397 -0.89 -7.38 -19.89
CA PHE A 397 -0.26 -8.02 -21.05
C PHE A 397 -0.88 -9.38 -21.40
N TRP A 398 -1.87 -9.87 -20.66
CA TRP A 398 -2.51 -11.16 -20.92
C TRP A 398 -2.95 -11.28 -22.40
N PRO A 399 -2.67 -12.40 -23.09
CA PRO A 399 -2.10 -13.67 -22.59
C PRO A 399 -0.57 -13.78 -22.64
N LEU A 400 0.16 -12.68 -22.83
CA LEU A 400 1.61 -12.69 -22.77
C LEU A 400 2.07 -12.80 -21.31
N GLN A 401 3.04 -13.68 -21.06
CA GLN A 401 3.64 -13.82 -19.75
C GLN A 401 4.44 -12.56 -19.42
N ALA A 402 4.10 -11.92 -18.31
CA ALA A 402 4.78 -10.75 -17.76
C ALA A 402 5.00 -10.96 -16.26
N PHE A 403 6.06 -10.38 -15.71
CA PHE A 403 6.15 -10.24 -14.27
C PHE A 403 5.07 -9.26 -13.83
N THR A 404 4.25 -9.65 -12.85
CA THR A 404 3.12 -8.84 -12.38
C THR A 404 3.25 -8.70 -10.87
N GLY A 405 3.38 -7.47 -10.40
CA GLY A 405 3.34 -7.10 -8.99
C GLY A 405 2.11 -6.26 -8.66
N LEU A 406 2.04 -5.76 -7.42
CA LEU A 406 0.95 -4.90 -6.97
C LEU A 406 1.43 -3.53 -6.53
N ARG A 407 0.61 -2.52 -6.83
CA ARG A 407 0.65 -1.19 -6.22
C ARG A 407 -0.35 -1.06 -5.09
N LEU A 408 -1.52 -1.66 -5.27
CA LEU A 408 -2.63 -1.56 -4.35
C LEU A 408 -3.43 -2.86 -4.36
N PHE A 409 -3.79 -3.33 -3.17
CA PHE A 409 -4.70 -4.45 -2.99
C PHE A 409 -5.71 -4.07 -1.91
N LEU A 410 -6.99 -4.03 -2.28
CA LEU A 410 -8.09 -3.65 -1.40
C LEU A 410 -9.19 -4.70 -1.45
N ALA A 411 -9.94 -4.81 -0.37
CA ALA A 411 -11.11 -5.67 -0.29
C ALA A 411 -12.32 -4.91 0.25
N GLY A 412 -13.44 -5.08 -0.43
CA GLY A 412 -14.76 -4.67 0.03
C GLY A 412 -15.49 -5.81 0.74
N ASP A 413 -16.81 -5.75 0.78
CA ASP A 413 -17.68 -6.78 1.33
C ASP A 413 -17.66 -8.07 0.50
N GLY A 414 -17.71 -7.95 -0.84
CA GLY A 414 -17.72 -9.09 -1.76
C GLY A 414 -16.74 -9.01 -2.92
N VAL A 415 -15.84 -8.04 -2.93
CA VAL A 415 -14.91 -7.80 -4.04
C VAL A 415 -13.47 -7.61 -3.61
N LEU A 416 -12.57 -8.09 -4.46
CA LEU A 416 -11.15 -7.77 -4.42
C LEU A 416 -10.83 -6.77 -5.52
N LEU A 417 -10.03 -5.76 -5.22
CA LEU A 417 -9.50 -4.79 -6.16
C LEU A 417 -7.98 -4.91 -6.18
N ALA A 418 -7.41 -5.07 -7.38
CA ALA A 418 -5.98 -5.17 -7.61
C ALA A 418 -5.53 -4.10 -8.59
N ASN A 419 -4.61 -3.24 -8.18
CA ASN A 419 -3.87 -2.37 -9.09
C ASN A 419 -2.49 -2.97 -9.31
N THR A 420 -2.22 -3.40 -10.55
CA THR A 420 -1.04 -4.18 -10.90
C THR A 420 0.00 -3.35 -11.63
N ASP A 421 1.28 -3.46 -11.25
CA ASP A 421 2.44 -3.01 -12.06
C ASP A 421 3.01 -4.24 -12.76
N SER A 422 2.96 -4.26 -14.09
CA SER A 422 3.44 -5.38 -14.88
C SER A 422 4.62 -5.01 -15.77
N ARG A 423 5.55 -5.95 -15.93
CA ARG A 423 6.75 -5.82 -16.76
C ARG A 423 6.82 -6.97 -17.75
N TYR A 424 6.66 -6.64 -19.02
CA TYR A 424 6.85 -7.56 -20.13
C TYR A 424 8.28 -7.49 -20.66
N HIS A 425 8.97 -8.62 -20.69
CA HIS A 425 10.29 -8.73 -21.31
C HIS A 425 10.16 -9.06 -22.79
N VAL A 426 10.62 -8.14 -23.63
CA VAL A 426 10.63 -8.31 -25.08
C VAL A 426 11.63 -9.41 -25.44
N PRO A 427 11.22 -10.44 -26.21
CA PRO A 427 12.12 -11.50 -26.64
C PRO A 427 13.38 -10.96 -27.32
N GLN A 428 14.54 -11.55 -27.04
CA GLN A 428 15.83 -11.05 -27.55
C GLN A 428 15.87 -10.90 -29.07
N TRP A 429 15.20 -11.77 -29.83
CA TRP A 429 15.14 -11.69 -31.29
C TRP A 429 14.37 -10.45 -31.82
N LEU A 430 13.57 -9.80 -30.97
CA LEU A 430 12.92 -8.50 -31.23
C LEU A 430 13.68 -7.33 -30.57
N SER A 431 14.64 -7.60 -29.68
CA SER A 431 15.41 -6.56 -29.01
C SER A 431 16.47 -6.00 -29.96
N LEU A 432 16.48 -4.67 -30.13
CA LEU A 432 17.50 -3.98 -30.94
C LEU A 432 18.81 -3.75 -30.17
N LYS A 433 18.85 -4.10 -28.88
CA LYS A 433 20.03 -3.95 -28.03
C LYS A 433 21.08 -5.02 -28.37
N LYS A 434 22.29 -4.58 -28.73
CA LYS A 434 23.42 -5.45 -29.10
C LYS A 434 24.13 -6.11 -27.91
N ASN A 435 23.83 -5.69 -26.68
CA ASN A 435 24.49 -6.18 -25.45
C ASN A 435 23.82 -7.42 -24.84
N GLY A 436 22.78 -7.98 -25.45
CA GLY A 436 22.07 -9.16 -24.93
C GLY A 436 21.01 -8.87 -23.87
N GLU A 437 20.85 -7.61 -23.44
CA GLU A 437 19.75 -7.21 -22.54
C GLU A 437 18.40 -7.25 -23.28
N SER A 438 17.40 -7.83 -22.62
CA SER A 438 16.01 -7.73 -23.08
C SER A 438 15.48 -6.32 -22.86
N SER A 439 14.78 -5.78 -23.85
CA SER A 439 14.01 -4.55 -23.64
C SER A 439 12.80 -4.87 -22.77
N ARG A 440 12.40 -3.95 -21.89
CA ARG A 440 11.24 -4.13 -21.00
C ARG A 440 10.18 -3.09 -21.26
N ILE A 441 8.91 -3.50 -21.18
CA ILE A 441 7.75 -2.62 -21.29
C ILE A 441 6.99 -2.74 -19.98
N SER A 442 6.78 -1.60 -19.30
CA SER A 442 5.96 -1.53 -18.10
C SER A 442 4.60 -0.95 -18.41
N ALA A 443 3.56 -1.52 -17.80
CA ALA A 443 2.19 -1.05 -17.87
C ALA A 443 1.46 -1.34 -16.55
N ASP A 444 0.55 -0.43 -16.19
CA ASP A 444 -0.29 -0.56 -15.02
C ASP A 444 -1.74 -0.89 -15.46
N ALA A 445 -2.52 -1.50 -14.57
CA ALA A 445 -3.95 -1.70 -14.78
C ALA A 445 -4.68 -2.02 -13.47
N VAL A 446 -5.96 -1.65 -13.44
CA VAL A 446 -6.84 -1.92 -12.31
C VAL A 446 -7.81 -3.04 -12.68
N PHE A 447 -7.91 -4.02 -11.80
CA PHE A 447 -8.81 -5.16 -11.94
C PHE A 447 -9.65 -5.33 -10.68
N TYR A 448 -10.84 -5.91 -10.85
CA TYR A 448 -11.64 -6.38 -9.73
C TYR A 448 -12.06 -7.84 -9.93
N SER A 449 -12.33 -8.50 -8.81
CA SER A 449 -12.81 -9.87 -8.73
C SER A 449 -14.00 -9.95 -7.79
N ARG A 450 -15.04 -10.69 -8.18
CA ARG A 450 -16.23 -11.01 -7.35
C ARG A 450 -16.21 -12.43 -6.80
N ASP A 451 -15.17 -13.21 -7.08
CA ASP A 451 -15.10 -14.65 -6.76
C ASP A 451 -13.82 -15.05 -6.01
N GLY A 452 -13.26 -14.11 -5.25
CA GLY A 452 -12.08 -14.34 -4.41
C GLY A 452 -10.76 -14.44 -5.19
N GLY A 453 -10.71 -13.94 -6.43
CA GLY A 453 -9.52 -13.87 -7.26
C GLY A 453 -9.40 -15.02 -8.27
N ARG A 454 -10.48 -15.78 -8.49
CA ARG A 454 -10.52 -16.86 -9.49
C ARG A 454 -10.69 -16.31 -10.90
N SER A 455 -11.38 -15.18 -11.03
CA SER A 455 -11.52 -14.44 -12.29
C SER A 455 -11.42 -12.93 -12.06
N TRP A 456 -10.87 -12.24 -13.06
CA TRP A 456 -10.59 -10.81 -12.99
C TRP A 456 -11.22 -10.08 -14.15
N SER A 457 -11.82 -8.93 -13.85
CA SER A 457 -12.35 -7.99 -14.83
C SER A 457 -11.57 -6.69 -14.74
N ARG A 458 -11.07 -6.21 -15.88
CA ARG A 458 -10.33 -4.94 -15.97
C ARG A 458 -11.32 -3.77 -15.84
N LEU A 459 -10.95 -2.76 -15.06
CA LEU A 459 -11.66 -1.48 -15.01
C LEU A 459 -11.05 -0.48 -15.99
N ALA A 460 -11.88 0.37 -16.56
CA ALA A 460 -11.45 1.53 -17.35
C ALA A 460 -10.99 2.66 -16.41
N ILE A 461 -9.90 2.41 -15.68
CA ILE A 461 -9.20 3.36 -14.81
C ILE A 461 -7.74 3.31 -15.20
N ALA A 462 -7.09 4.47 -15.28
CA ALA A 462 -5.65 4.52 -15.44
C ALA A 462 -4.96 3.84 -14.23
N GLY A 463 -4.01 2.94 -14.48
CA GLY A 463 -3.40 2.11 -13.45
C GLY A 463 -2.49 2.91 -12.53
N TYR A 464 -1.75 3.88 -13.04
CA TYR A 464 -0.87 4.71 -12.21
C TYR A 464 -1.68 5.83 -11.52
N LEU A 465 -1.79 5.75 -10.18
CA LEU A 465 -2.48 6.74 -9.31
C LEU A 465 -3.96 7.03 -9.67
N GLY A 466 -4.59 6.26 -10.56
CA GLY A 466 -6.00 6.50 -10.92
C GLY A 466 -7.02 6.06 -9.87
N VAL A 467 -6.68 5.07 -9.02
CA VAL A 467 -7.55 4.64 -7.91
C VAL A 467 -7.32 5.54 -6.70
N LEU A 468 -8.39 6.20 -6.25
CA LEU A 468 -8.37 7.08 -5.09
C LEU A 468 -8.72 6.35 -3.79
N GLY A 469 -9.52 5.28 -3.85
CA GLY A 469 -9.97 4.58 -2.64
C GLY A 469 -11.09 3.57 -2.92
N LEU A 470 -11.55 2.89 -1.87
CA LEU A 470 -12.64 1.92 -1.94
C LEU A 470 -13.61 2.13 -0.77
N ASP A 471 -14.88 2.36 -1.04
CA ASP A 471 -15.94 2.16 -0.06
C ASP A 471 -16.18 0.66 0.11
N ARG A 472 -15.68 0.11 1.22
CA ARG A 472 -15.75 -1.31 1.52
C ARG A 472 -17.18 -1.80 1.77
N ASN A 473 -18.08 -0.92 2.23
CA ASN A 473 -19.45 -1.31 2.59
C ASN A 473 -20.33 -1.41 1.34
N GLN A 474 -20.07 -0.54 0.36
CA GLN A 474 -20.84 -0.47 -0.87
C GLN A 474 -20.18 -1.13 -2.07
N ASP A 475 -18.93 -1.61 -1.91
CA ASP A 475 -18.11 -2.15 -2.99
C ASP A 475 -17.99 -1.17 -4.16
N GLN A 476 -17.63 0.08 -3.84
CA GLN A 476 -17.46 1.16 -4.80
C GLN A 476 -16.02 1.64 -4.81
N VAL A 477 -15.37 1.58 -5.97
CA VAL A 477 -14.03 2.13 -6.16
C VAL A 477 -14.14 3.57 -6.62
N PHE A 478 -13.42 4.45 -5.94
CA PHE A 478 -13.28 5.86 -6.29
C PHE A 478 -12.07 6.05 -7.20
N TRP A 479 -12.22 6.88 -8.24
CA TRP A 479 -11.16 7.12 -9.21
C TRP A 479 -11.25 8.54 -9.80
N ALA A 480 -10.16 9.00 -10.41
CA ALA A 480 -10.12 10.25 -11.16
C ALA A 480 -9.55 10.02 -12.57
N ASP A 481 -10.00 10.83 -13.53
CA ASP A 481 -9.49 10.78 -14.90
C ASP A 481 -8.14 11.50 -14.98
N GLY A 482 -7.06 10.71 -15.08
CA GLY A 482 -5.68 11.19 -15.08
C GLY A 482 -5.20 11.77 -13.75
N ASN A 483 -3.92 12.11 -13.70
CA ASN A 483 -3.30 12.74 -12.54
C ASN A 483 -3.61 14.23 -12.50
N TRP A 484 -3.35 14.84 -11.35
CA TRP A 484 -3.60 16.27 -11.15
C TRP A 484 -2.72 17.18 -12.02
N TYR A 485 -1.56 16.70 -12.47
CA TYR A 485 -0.60 17.43 -13.28
C TYR A 485 -0.72 17.20 -14.80
N ASP A 486 -1.49 16.20 -15.24
CA ASP A 486 -1.67 15.86 -16.67
C ASP A 486 -3.14 15.87 -17.12
N SER A 487 -4.09 16.13 -16.20
CA SER A 487 -5.52 16.22 -16.48
C SER A 487 -6.19 17.40 -15.76
N ASP A 488 -6.99 18.16 -16.50
CA ASP A 488 -7.82 19.26 -15.99
C ASP A 488 -9.17 18.78 -15.43
N ASP A 489 -9.47 17.47 -15.46
CA ASP A 489 -10.76 16.96 -14.96
C ASP A 489 -10.85 17.12 -13.44
N ARG A 490 -11.82 17.90 -12.97
CA ARG A 490 -12.05 18.16 -11.54
C ARG A 490 -13.03 17.17 -10.90
N ARG A 491 -13.53 16.21 -11.67
CA ARG A 491 -14.53 15.24 -11.18
C ARG A 491 -13.85 14.06 -10.50
N ILE A 492 -14.51 13.56 -9.48
CA ILE A 492 -14.22 12.30 -8.83
C ILE A 492 -15.34 11.34 -9.20
N TYR A 493 -14.96 10.18 -9.70
CA TYR A 493 -15.87 9.15 -10.19
C TYR A 493 -15.91 7.97 -9.24
N ARG A 494 -16.95 7.14 -9.43
CA ARG A 494 -17.02 5.82 -8.85
C ARG A 494 -17.42 4.79 -9.89
N TYR A 495 -16.97 3.57 -9.68
CA TYR A 495 -17.55 2.37 -10.28
C TYR A 495 -18.17 1.49 -9.20
N GLY A 496 -19.37 0.98 -9.45
CA GLY A 496 -20.03 -0.01 -8.59
C GLY A 496 -19.59 -1.42 -8.96
N LEU A 497 -19.09 -2.19 -7.98
CA LEU A 497 -18.46 -3.49 -8.26
C LEU A 497 -19.32 -4.70 -7.91
N LYS A 498 -20.60 -4.54 -7.55
CA LYS A 498 -21.54 -5.65 -7.23
C LYS A 498 -22.24 -6.26 -8.44
#